data_AF-A0A419DZ37-F1
#
_entry.id   AF-A0A419DZ37-F1
#
_cell.length_a   1.000
_cell.length_b   1.000
_cell.length_c   1.000
_cell.angle_alpha   90.00
_cell.angle_beta   90.00
_cell.angle_gamma   90.00
#
_symmetry.space_group_name_H-M   'P 1'
#
loop_
_entity.id
_entity.type
_entity.pdbx_description
1 polymer ?
#
loop_
_entity_poly.entity_id
_entity_poly.type
_entity_poly.pdbx_seq_one_letter_code
_entity_poly.pdbx_strand_id
1 'polypeptide(L)'
;MTEEVVRISEWLPNPRGKDAEGEWFELVNQGEVEVNLAGWSVGAGDGTRAIFQAHRIRPGEHLVFLRSETKLTLRNLDGALTLFRPDGRVVDELSFAGSAPEEKSFGRYGNVLSFGDPTPGLPNGSLLRPSFETEPRVDALAVISRGVHENNVVFLILGVGVFFAALALFLIKRDETLSELFFG
;
A
#
# COMPACT_ATOMS: atom_id res chain seq x y z
N MET A 1 18.72 26.99 -0.12
CA MET A 1 17.38 26.37 -0.17
C MET A 1 17.00 26.13 1.28
N THR A 2 15.98 26.81 1.80
CA THR A 2 15.49 26.50 3.15
C THR A 2 14.86 25.12 3.10
N GLU A 3 15.36 24.17 3.88
CA GLU A 3 14.66 22.89 4.02
C GLU A 3 13.25 23.15 4.54
N GLU A 4 12.27 22.47 3.95
CA GLU A 4 10.88 22.63 4.39
C GLU A 4 10.69 21.82 5.66
N VAL A 5 10.45 22.56 6.75
CA VAL A 5 10.45 22.01 8.11
C VAL A 5 9.16 21.28 8.47
N VAL A 6 8.05 21.56 7.79
CA VAL A 6 6.78 20.85 7.97
C VAL A 6 6.64 19.77 6.91
N ARG A 7 6.34 18.55 7.33
CA ARG A 7 6.18 17.40 6.45
C ARG A 7 5.09 16.46 6.97
N ILE A 8 4.66 15.52 6.14
CA ILE A 8 3.76 14.46 6.54
C ILE A 8 4.53 13.47 7.46
N SER A 9 4.01 13.11 8.63
CA SER A 9 4.65 12.08 9.47
C SER A 9 4.15 10.70 9.09
N GLU A 10 2.83 10.53 9.08
CA GLU A 10 2.12 9.31 8.75
C GLU A 10 0.65 9.58 8.38
N TRP A 11 -0.01 8.57 7.81
CA TRP A 11 -1.43 8.61 7.50
C TRP A 11 -2.05 7.22 7.50
N LEU A 12 -3.29 7.11 7.98
CA LEU A 12 -4.06 5.88 8.06
C LEU A 12 -5.15 5.88 6.97
N PRO A 13 -4.94 5.19 5.83
CA PRO A 13 -5.96 5.07 4.79
C PRO A 13 -7.04 4.05 5.12
N ASN A 14 -6.68 2.93 5.76
CA ASN A 14 -7.55 1.77 5.92
C ASN A 14 -7.85 1.49 7.41
N PRO A 15 -8.66 2.32 8.10
CA PRO A 15 -9.04 2.06 9.48
C PRO A 15 -9.95 0.83 9.59
N ARG A 16 -10.04 0.23 10.77
CA ARG A 16 -11.07 -0.78 11.01
C ARG A 16 -12.47 -0.15 10.94
N GLY A 17 -13.40 -0.84 10.28
CA GLY A 17 -14.80 -0.42 10.20
C GLY A 17 -15.04 0.51 9.02
N LYS A 18 -15.72 1.64 9.24
CA LYS A 18 -16.02 2.59 8.16
C LYS A 18 -14.88 3.59 8.00
N ASP A 19 -14.26 3.60 6.82
CA ASP A 19 -13.25 4.58 6.40
C ASP A 19 -13.65 6.02 6.71
N ALA A 20 -14.94 6.32 6.52
CA ALA A 20 -15.52 7.63 6.73
C ALA A 20 -15.29 8.23 8.14
N GLU A 21 -15.04 7.39 9.14
CA GLU A 21 -14.94 7.73 10.56
C GLU A 21 -13.52 7.57 11.12
N GLY A 22 -12.61 6.90 10.41
CA GLY A 22 -11.30 6.53 10.94
C GLY A 22 -10.09 6.96 10.12
N GLU A 23 -10.27 7.47 8.91
CA GLU A 23 -9.17 7.99 8.10
C GLU A 23 -8.58 9.27 8.68
N TRP A 24 -7.26 9.37 8.68
CA TRP A 24 -6.54 10.56 9.12
C TRP A 24 -5.14 10.63 8.52
N PHE A 25 -4.56 11.83 8.57
CA PHE A 25 -3.15 12.06 8.31
C PHE A 25 -2.56 12.99 9.37
N GLU A 26 -1.25 12.97 9.49
CA GLU A 26 -0.53 13.76 10.47
C GLU A 26 0.60 14.54 9.83
N LEU A 27 0.78 15.77 10.30
CA LEU A 27 1.91 16.62 9.96
C LEU A 27 2.80 16.79 11.18
N VAL A 28 4.11 16.89 10.94
CA VAL A 28 5.10 17.22 11.96
C VAL A 28 5.90 18.44 11.55
N ASN A 29 6.19 19.33 12.49
CA ASN A 29 7.13 20.43 12.30
C ASN A 29 8.49 20.06 12.90
N GLN A 30 9.47 19.82 12.04
CA GLN A 30 10.85 19.49 12.42
C GLN A 30 11.76 20.71 12.53
N GLY A 31 11.21 21.91 12.37
CA GLY A 31 11.93 23.16 12.50
C GLY A 31 11.97 23.65 13.94
N GLU A 32 12.66 24.77 14.14
CA GLU A 32 12.84 25.38 15.46
C GLU A 32 11.83 26.48 15.76
N VAL A 33 10.94 26.81 14.81
CA VAL A 33 9.95 27.90 14.93
C VAL A 33 8.54 27.39 14.63
N GLU A 34 7.54 27.95 15.31
CA GLU A 34 6.12 27.68 15.00
C GLU A 34 5.77 28.09 13.56
N VAL A 35 5.04 27.22 12.86
CA VAL A 35 4.59 27.48 11.49
C VAL A 35 3.08 27.68 11.47
N ASN A 36 2.63 28.76 10.81
CA ASN A 36 1.23 28.97 10.48
C ASN A 36 0.89 28.25 9.17
N LEU A 37 -0.09 27.35 9.24
CA LEU A 37 -0.54 26.52 8.13
C LEU A 37 -1.73 27.12 7.37
N ALA A 38 -2.18 28.34 7.71
CA ALA A 38 -3.27 28.99 6.99
C ALA A 38 -2.98 29.06 5.48
N GLY A 39 -3.92 28.55 4.68
CA GLY A 39 -3.82 28.50 3.22
C GLY A 39 -2.97 27.36 2.65
N TRP A 40 -2.24 26.60 3.50
CA TRP A 40 -1.65 25.33 3.06
C TRP A 40 -2.76 24.33 2.73
N SER A 41 -2.43 23.31 1.95
CA SER A 41 -3.40 22.26 1.63
C SER A 41 -2.75 20.89 1.57
N VAL A 42 -3.58 19.86 1.75
CA VAL A 42 -3.20 18.47 1.50
C VAL A 42 -4.08 17.90 0.40
N GLY A 43 -3.47 17.16 -0.52
CA GLY A 43 -4.15 16.50 -1.63
C GLY A 43 -4.08 14.99 -1.53
N ALA A 44 -5.18 14.31 -1.84
CA ALA A 44 -5.25 12.85 -1.92
C ALA A 44 -5.03 12.37 -3.37
N GLY A 45 -4.72 11.08 -3.52
CA GLY A 45 -4.44 10.44 -4.82
C GLY A 45 -5.63 10.40 -5.81
N ASP A 46 -6.82 10.88 -5.43
CA ASP A 46 -7.96 11.08 -6.33
C ASP A 46 -8.03 12.52 -6.90
N GLY A 47 -7.10 13.39 -6.52
CA GLY A 47 -7.01 14.79 -6.94
C GLY A 47 -7.79 15.77 -6.06
N THR A 48 -8.51 15.29 -5.05
CA THR A 48 -9.18 16.16 -4.07
C THR A 48 -8.16 16.87 -3.17
N ARG A 49 -8.49 18.06 -2.70
CA ARG A 49 -7.63 18.86 -1.80
C ARG A 49 -8.44 19.45 -0.66
N ALA A 50 -7.86 19.45 0.54
CA ALA A 50 -8.37 20.18 1.69
C ALA A 50 -7.43 21.33 2.06
N ILE A 51 -8.00 22.53 2.18
CA ILE A 51 -7.27 23.75 2.54
C ILE A 51 -7.42 24.01 4.04
N PHE A 52 -6.30 24.22 4.72
CA PHE A 52 -6.29 24.52 6.15
C PHE A 52 -6.72 25.97 6.40
N GLN A 53 -7.73 26.15 7.25
CA GLN A 53 -8.27 27.46 7.58
C GLN A 53 -7.35 28.22 8.53
N ALA A 54 -7.11 27.67 9.72
CA ALA A 54 -6.25 28.28 10.72
C ALA A 54 -5.66 27.19 11.64
N HIS A 55 -4.48 26.70 11.30
CA HIS A 55 -3.72 25.78 12.14
C HIS A 55 -2.31 26.33 12.35
N ARG A 56 -1.76 26.06 13.54
CA ARG A 56 -0.37 26.35 13.88
C ARG A 56 0.26 25.07 14.38
N ILE A 57 1.53 24.87 14.05
CA ILE A 57 2.29 23.70 14.45
C ILE A 57 3.62 24.15 15.07
N ARG A 58 3.79 23.88 16.35
CA ARG A 58 4.99 24.23 17.13
C ARG A 58 6.16 23.31 16.77
N PRO A 59 7.40 23.69 17.10
CA PRO A 59 8.56 22.82 16.96
C PRO A 59 8.33 21.45 17.62
N GLY A 60 8.53 20.37 16.87
CA GLY A 60 8.33 19.00 17.32
C GLY A 60 6.88 18.56 17.51
N GLU A 61 5.89 19.43 17.26
CA GLU A 61 4.48 19.08 17.38
C GLU A 61 4.03 18.20 16.22
N HIS A 62 3.16 17.24 16.56
CA HIS A 62 2.48 16.33 15.65
C HIS A 62 0.99 16.71 15.63
N LEU A 63 0.48 17.11 14.46
CA LEU A 63 -0.89 17.58 14.30
C LEU A 63 -1.67 16.61 13.42
N VAL A 64 -2.66 15.95 14.02
CA VAL A 64 -3.54 14.97 13.37
C VAL A 64 -4.75 15.67 12.77
N PHE A 65 -5.09 15.30 11.54
CA PHE A 65 -6.24 15.79 10.80
C PHE A 65 -7.14 14.62 10.45
N LEU A 66 -8.37 14.66 10.95
CA LEU A 66 -9.36 13.62 10.68
C LEU A 66 -10.07 13.87 9.35
N ARG A 67 -10.55 12.79 8.71
CA ARG A 67 -11.46 12.90 7.57
C ARG A 67 -12.72 13.70 7.89
N SER A 68 -13.24 13.60 9.12
CA SER A 68 -14.41 14.37 9.56
C SER A 68 -14.18 15.89 9.46
N GLU A 69 -12.93 16.35 9.53
CA GLU A 69 -12.53 17.75 9.44
C GLU A 69 -12.20 18.16 8.00
N THR A 70 -11.43 17.32 7.30
CA THR A 70 -10.86 17.65 5.98
C THR A 70 -11.72 17.22 4.81
N LYS A 71 -12.60 16.24 5.03
CA LYS A 71 -13.42 15.55 4.02
C LYS A 71 -12.61 14.85 2.92
N LEU A 72 -11.29 14.71 3.08
CA LEU A 72 -10.46 13.92 2.18
C LEU A 72 -10.76 12.44 2.35
N THR A 73 -10.81 11.72 1.24
CA THR A 73 -10.85 10.27 1.24
C THR A 73 -9.48 9.75 0.83
N LEU A 74 -8.92 8.92 1.71
CA LEU A 74 -7.60 8.34 1.54
C LEU A 74 -7.74 7.01 0.79
N ARG A 75 -6.86 6.76 -0.19
CA ARG A 75 -6.99 5.55 -1.01
C ARG A 75 -6.32 4.36 -0.34
N ASN A 76 -7.07 3.27 -0.19
CA ASN A 76 -6.55 1.98 0.28
C ASN A 76 -5.68 1.27 -0.76
N LEU A 77 -5.81 1.60 -2.05
CA LEU A 77 -5.04 1.01 -3.14
C LEU A 77 -4.26 2.08 -3.90
N ASP A 78 -2.96 1.86 -4.02
CA ASP A 78 -2.00 2.74 -4.70
C ASP A 78 -2.15 4.19 -4.20
N GLY A 79 -2.08 4.34 -2.88
CA GLY A 79 -2.40 5.57 -2.20
C GLY A 79 -1.30 6.63 -2.29
N ALA A 80 -1.71 7.89 -2.35
CA ALA A 80 -0.81 9.05 -2.36
C ALA A 80 -1.40 10.20 -1.53
N LEU A 81 -0.52 10.93 -0.85
CA LEU A 81 -0.82 12.12 -0.07
C LEU A 81 0.26 13.18 -0.30
N THR A 82 -0.15 14.37 -0.72
CA THR A 82 0.78 15.47 -1.07
C THR A 82 0.46 16.71 -0.25
N LEU A 83 1.46 17.32 0.38
CA LEU A 83 1.37 18.56 1.12
C LEU A 83 1.79 19.74 0.25
N PHE A 84 1.01 20.83 0.28
CA PHE A 84 1.23 22.01 -0.53
C PHE A 84 1.30 23.29 0.31
N ARG A 85 2.17 24.22 -0.11
CA ARG A 85 2.15 25.62 0.33
C ARG A 85 0.93 26.37 -0.24
N PRO A 86 0.61 27.57 0.30
CA PRO A 86 -0.45 28.43 -0.25
C PRO A 86 -0.22 28.87 -1.70
N ASP A 87 1.03 28.93 -2.15
CA ASP A 87 1.40 29.24 -3.54
C ASP A 87 1.27 28.04 -4.49
N GLY A 88 0.85 26.88 -3.98
CA GLY A 88 0.64 25.65 -4.74
C GLY A 88 1.89 24.79 -4.92
N ARG A 89 3.05 25.20 -4.39
CA ARG A 89 4.25 24.36 -4.41
C ARG A 89 4.07 23.11 -3.55
N VAL A 90 4.56 21.97 -4.05
CA VAL A 90 4.68 20.73 -3.28
C VAL A 90 5.77 20.90 -2.24
N VAL A 91 5.43 20.59 -1.00
CA VAL A 91 6.33 20.53 0.16
C VAL A 91 6.82 19.13 0.41
N ASP A 92 5.88 18.19 0.36
CA ASP A 92 6.14 16.81 0.71
C ASP A 92 5.12 15.89 0.02
N GLU A 93 5.53 14.65 -0.22
CA GLU A 93 4.67 13.63 -0.82
C GLU A 93 5.04 12.24 -0.30
N LEU A 94 4.02 11.47 0.08
CA LEU A 94 4.14 10.06 0.40
C LEU A 94 3.20 9.27 -0.50
N SER A 95 3.69 8.16 -1.02
CA SER A 95 2.88 7.20 -1.75
C SER A 95 3.32 5.78 -1.47
N PHE A 96 2.39 4.85 -1.65
CA PHE A 96 2.64 3.41 -1.63
C PHE A 96 1.96 2.75 -2.82
N ALA A 97 2.47 1.58 -3.21
CA ALA A 97 1.84 0.71 -4.21
C ALA A 97 1.23 -0.53 -3.54
N GLY A 98 0.15 -1.04 -4.11
CA GLY A 98 -0.62 -2.16 -3.55
C GLY A 98 -1.63 -1.71 -2.50
N SER A 99 -2.10 -2.69 -1.72
CA SER A 99 -3.18 -2.48 -0.74
C SER A 99 -2.63 -2.11 0.64
N ALA A 100 -3.20 -1.07 1.25
CA ALA A 100 -2.96 -0.71 2.63
C ALA A 100 -3.52 -1.79 3.58
N PRO A 101 -2.70 -2.31 4.51
CA PRO A 101 -3.20 -3.19 5.56
C PRO A 101 -4.20 -2.46 6.47
N GLU A 102 -5.22 -3.18 6.95
CA GLU A 102 -6.18 -2.63 7.91
C GLU A 102 -5.45 -2.21 9.21
N GLU A 103 -5.84 -1.08 9.77
CA GLU A 103 -5.31 -0.49 11.01
C GLU A 103 -3.81 -0.14 10.98
N LYS A 104 -3.18 -0.08 9.79
CA LYS A 104 -1.78 0.35 9.64
C LYS A 104 -1.69 1.70 8.97
N SER A 105 -0.89 2.60 9.54
CA SER A 105 -0.57 3.87 8.91
C SER A 105 0.65 3.70 8.01
N PHE A 106 0.71 4.47 6.93
CA PHE A 106 1.88 4.62 6.10
C PHE A 106 2.62 5.88 6.51
N GLY A 107 3.92 5.78 6.78
CA GLY A 107 4.67 6.91 7.31
C GLY A 107 6.16 6.71 7.29
N ARG A 108 6.86 7.68 7.89
CA ARG A 108 8.31 7.69 8.01
C ARG A 108 8.75 7.01 9.31
N TYR A 109 9.49 5.92 9.19
CA TYR A 109 10.11 5.23 10.32
C TYR A 109 11.63 5.28 10.14
N GLY A 110 12.24 6.32 10.72
CA GLY A 110 13.62 6.69 10.40
C GLY A 110 13.76 7.12 8.93
N ASN A 111 14.60 6.42 8.18
CA ASN A 111 14.84 6.69 6.75
C ASN A 111 13.97 5.84 5.80
N VAL A 112 13.03 5.08 6.35
CA VAL A 112 12.20 4.14 5.59
C VAL A 112 10.76 4.62 5.56
N LEU A 113 10.15 4.58 4.38
CA LEU A 113 8.70 4.67 4.22
C LEU A 113 8.12 3.26 4.29
N SER A 114 7.17 3.04 5.18
CA SER A 114 6.56 1.72 5.39
C SER A 114 5.19 1.87 6.03
N PHE A 115 4.42 0.78 5.99
CA PHE A 115 3.33 0.58 6.92
C PHE A 115 3.86 0.20 8.31
N GLY A 116 3.22 0.70 9.35
CA GLY A 116 3.52 0.36 10.74
C GLY A 116 2.31 0.57 11.65
N ASP A 117 2.53 0.39 12.95
CA ASP A 117 1.52 0.71 13.96
C ASP A 117 1.30 2.23 13.99
N PRO A 118 0.04 2.71 13.92
CA PRO A 118 -0.24 4.14 13.92
C PRO A 118 0.13 4.81 15.24
N THR A 119 0.71 6.02 15.16
CA THR A 119 1.18 6.80 16.31
C THR A 119 0.56 8.21 16.37
N PRO A 120 -0.78 8.35 16.32
CA PRO A 120 -1.41 9.67 16.24
C PRO A 120 -1.06 10.57 17.43
N GLY A 121 -0.56 11.76 17.13
CA GLY A 121 -0.10 12.78 18.06
C GLY A 121 1.30 12.52 18.63
N LEU A 122 1.99 11.46 18.19
CA LEU A 122 3.28 11.03 18.72
C LEU A 122 4.31 10.82 17.60
N PRO A 123 5.61 10.89 17.91
CA PRO A 123 6.64 10.53 16.95
C PRO A 123 6.53 9.06 16.52
N ASN A 124 6.56 8.84 15.20
CA ASN A 124 6.73 7.50 14.64
C ASN A 124 7.97 6.83 15.26
N GLY A 125 7.80 5.57 15.70
CA GLY A 125 8.91 4.79 16.21
C GLY A 125 10.00 4.55 15.16
N SER A 126 11.12 3.97 15.58
CA SER A 126 11.93 3.22 14.63
C SER A 126 11.22 1.90 14.37
N LEU A 127 11.11 1.48 13.10
CA LEU A 127 11.01 0.05 12.85
C LEU A 127 12.28 -0.55 13.41
N LEU A 128 12.24 -1.04 14.65
CA LEU A 128 13.10 -2.12 15.03
C LEU A 128 12.76 -3.19 14.00
N ARG A 129 13.55 -3.27 12.93
CA ARG A 129 13.71 -4.53 12.22
C ARG A 129 13.91 -5.49 13.37
N PRO A 130 13.02 -6.46 13.65
CA PRO A 130 13.35 -7.50 14.59
C PRO A 130 14.74 -7.93 14.18
N SER A 131 15.72 -7.65 15.03
CA SER A 131 17.14 -7.83 14.75
C SER A 131 17.25 -9.30 14.48
N PHE A 132 17.16 -9.71 13.20
CA PHE A 132 16.68 -11.03 12.79
C PHE A 132 16.92 -11.99 13.94
N GLU A 133 15.92 -12.18 14.82
CA GLU A 133 16.04 -13.31 15.71
C GLU A 133 16.21 -14.41 14.71
N THR A 134 17.35 -15.07 14.76
CA THR A 134 17.71 -16.12 13.83
C THR A 134 16.59 -17.11 13.94
N GLU A 135 15.57 -16.94 13.09
CA GLU A 135 14.50 -17.88 12.86
C GLU A 135 15.26 -19.18 12.74
N PRO A 136 15.03 -20.15 13.64
CA PRO A 136 15.75 -21.42 13.57
C PRO A 136 15.48 -21.91 12.16
N ARG A 137 16.52 -21.92 11.31
CA ARG A 137 16.43 -22.03 9.85
C ARG A 137 15.38 -23.08 9.50
N VAL A 138 14.13 -22.65 9.34
CA VAL A 138 13.08 -23.49 8.83
C VAL A 138 13.36 -23.42 7.36
N ASP A 139 14.05 -24.45 6.90
CA ASP A 139 14.46 -24.61 5.51
C ASP A 139 13.33 -24.08 4.64
N ALA A 140 13.55 -22.94 3.97
CA ALA A 140 12.55 -22.32 3.12
C ALA A 140 12.10 -23.25 1.96
N LEU A 141 12.82 -24.36 1.79
CA LEU A 141 12.48 -25.47 0.91
C LEU A 141 11.35 -26.38 1.45
N ALA A 142 11.07 -26.39 2.76
CA ALA A 142 10.01 -27.20 3.36
C ALA A 142 8.63 -26.52 3.34
N VAL A 143 8.56 -25.19 3.28
CA VAL A 143 7.29 -24.43 3.27
C VAL A 143 6.71 -24.33 1.85
N ILE A 144 7.55 -24.26 0.82
CA ILE A 144 7.11 -24.29 -0.58
C ILE A 144 6.45 -25.63 -0.93
N SER A 145 6.78 -26.72 -0.21
CA SER A 145 6.17 -28.03 -0.46
C SER A 145 4.81 -28.25 0.22
N ARG A 146 4.30 -27.31 1.02
CA ARG A 146 3.02 -27.48 1.75
C ARG A 146 1.89 -26.55 1.29
N GLY A 147 2.12 -25.71 0.30
CA GLY A 147 1.16 -24.69 -0.16
C GLY A 147 0.50 -24.94 -1.51
N VAL A 148 0.73 -26.11 -2.12
CA VAL A 148 0.00 -26.55 -3.31
C VAL A 148 -0.63 -27.89 -2.96
N HIS A 149 -1.94 -27.93 -2.77
CA HIS A 149 -2.65 -29.19 -2.67
C HIS A 149 -2.29 -30.03 -3.90
N GLU A 150 -1.57 -31.13 -3.69
CA GLU A 150 -1.09 -32.04 -4.75
C GLU A 150 -2.22 -32.46 -5.70
N ASN A 151 -3.45 -32.47 -5.22
CA ASN A 151 -4.64 -32.76 -6.00
C ASN A 151 -4.89 -31.72 -7.11
N ASN A 152 -4.78 -30.41 -6.83
CA ASN A 152 -5.19 -29.38 -7.80
C ASN A 152 -4.23 -29.23 -8.98
N VAL A 153 -2.92 -29.42 -8.78
CA VAL A 153 -1.93 -29.35 -9.88
C VAL A 153 -1.88 -30.65 -10.66
N VAL A 154 -2.04 -31.81 -10.01
CA VAL A 154 -2.17 -33.09 -10.73
C VAL A 154 -3.43 -33.11 -11.60
N PHE A 155 -4.57 -32.60 -11.13
CA PHE A 155 -5.78 -32.45 -11.97
C PHE A 155 -5.59 -31.44 -13.11
N LEU A 156 -4.84 -30.35 -12.90
CA LEU A 156 -4.55 -29.38 -13.97
C LEU A 156 -3.65 -29.99 -15.06
N ILE A 157 -2.60 -30.73 -14.69
CA ILE A 157 -1.67 -31.35 -15.64
C ILE A 157 -2.33 -32.53 -16.38
N LEU A 158 -3.07 -33.39 -15.69
CA LEU A 158 -3.80 -34.50 -16.32
C LEU A 158 -4.93 -33.99 -17.23
N GLY A 159 -5.67 -32.96 -16.80
CA GLY A 159 -6.77 -32.39 -17.58
C GLY A 159 -6.32 -31.78 -18.90
N VAL A 160 -5.20 -31.03 -18.89
CA VAL A 160 -4.64 -30.41 -20.10
C VAL A 160 -4.12 -31.47 -21.07
N GLY A 161 -3.40 -32.50 -20.58
CA GLY A 161 -2.89 -33.58 -21.41
C GLY A 161 -3.99 -34.39 -22.10
N VAL A 162 -5.03 -34.78 -21.36
CA VAL A 162 -6.18 -35.50 -21.92
C VAL A 162 -6.95 -34.65 -22.92
N PHE A 163 -7.11 -33.34 -22.66
CA PHE A 163 -7.74 -32.42 -23.60
C PHE A 163 -6.99 -32.32 -24.93
N PHE A 164 -5.66 -32.16 -24.90
CA PHE A 164 -4.86 -32.08 -26.13
C PHE A 164 -4.81 -33.40 -26.89
N ALA A 165 -4.77 -34.55 -26.21
CA ALA A 165 -4.83 -35.85 -26.86
C ALA A 165 -6.20 -36.09 -27.54
N ALA A 166 -7.30 -35.74 -26.86
CA ALA A 166 -8.64 -35.84 -27.43
C ALA A 166 -8.82 -34.88 -28.62
N LEU A 167 -8.30 -33.66 -28.52
CA LEU A 167 -8.33 -32.69 -29.61
C LEU A 167 -7.49 -33.17 -30.82
N ALA A 168 -6.30 -33.73 -30.58
CA ALA A 168 -5.48 -34.29 -31.64
C ALA A 168 -6.18 -35.46 -32.34
N LEU A 169 -6.76 -36.40 -31.60
CA LEU A 169 -7.53 -37.51 -32.17
C LEU A 169 -8.76 -37.02 -32.95
N PHE A 170 -9.46 -36.01 -32.43
CA PHE A 170 -10.58 -35.39 -33.12
C PHE A 170 -10.16 -34.76 -34.46
N LEU A 171 -9.03 -34.05 -34.47
CA LEU A 171 -8.50 -33.42 -35.69
C LEU A 171 -8.00 -34.47 -36.69
N ILE A 172 -7.29 -35.50 -36.24
CA ILE A 172 -6.82 -36.62 -37.08
C ILE A 172 -8.00 -37.35 -37.71
N LYS A 173 -9.05 -37.65 -36.94
CA LYS A 173 -10.25 -38.33 -37.45
C LYS A 173 -11.04 -37.48 -38.45
N ARG A 174 -10.93 -36.16 -38.38
CA ARG A 174 -11.63 -35.24 -39.30
C ARG A 174 -10.88 -35.02 -40.61
N ASP A 175 -9.60 -35.37 -40.67
CA ASP A 175 -8.77 -35.27 -41.85
C ASP A 175 -8.73 -36.63 -42.57
N GLU A 176 -9.12 -36.66 -43.85
CA GLU A 176 -9.24 -37.92 -44.61
C GLU A 176 -7.90 -38.64 -44.77
N THR A 177 -6.80 -37.89 -44.98
CA THR A 177 -5.46 -38.46 -45.19
C THR A 177 -4.85 -39.00 -43.90
N LEU A 178 -4.98 -38.24 -42.80
CA LEU A 178 -4.48 -38.67 -41.50
C LEU A 178 -5.36 -39.78 -40.89
N SER A 179 -6.67 -39.77 -41.13
CA SER A 179 -7.55 -40.83 -40.64
C SER A 179 -7.23 -42.18 -41.29
N GLU A 180 -7.02 -42.22 -42.62
CA GLU A 180 -6.62 -43.45 -43.32
C GLU A 180 -5.25 -43.96 -42.83
N LEU A 181 -4.29 -43.06 -42.61
CA LEU A 181 -2.95 -43.41 -42.11
C LEU A 181 -2.96 -44.03 -40.71
N PHE A 182 -3.78 -43.51 -39.78
CA PHE A 182 -3.77 -43.91 -38.37
C PHE A 182 -4.85 -44.94 -38.00
N PHE A 183 -5.97 -45.01 -38.73
CA PHE A 183 -7.11 -45.85 -38.38
C PHE A 183 -7.52 -46.86 -39.45
N GLY A 184 -6.94 -46.80 -40.64
CA GLY A 184 -7.23 -47.70 -41.76
C GLY A 184 -8.43 -47.26 -42.58
#